data_AF-A0A9J7XKZ9-F1
#
_entry.id   AF-A0A9J7XKZ9-F1
#
_cell.length_a   1.000
_cell.length_b   1.000
_cell.length_c   1.000
_cell.angle_alpha   90.00
_cell.angle_beta   90.00
_cell.angle_gamma   90.00
#
_symmetry.space_group_name_H-M   'P 1'
#
loop_
_entity.id
_entity.type
_entity.pdbx_description
1 polymer ?
#
loop_
_entity_poly.entity_id
_entity_poly.type
_entity_poly.pdbx_seq_one_letter_code
_entity_poly.pdbx_strand_id
1 'polypeptide(L)'
;MLKSAMFRCGQLCSRVFAVEFDLRTEPLYFTLSSTPQELHHAHQQLFGDGEKLFSLHVHCDNRTEKARTHAEIKHKLSDTLSRDCDVFEASAFIPNVKNSVVKGFFIRDKSTTSLSEDILKTLQQSKSVCVFSYKREGQHCWQEQWSPVSPVEDSVRKYVTPAAAAEHHPSTLNIRNADVYYCMNEAYEVLQECTDIIPESKEVLKLVDEQLEKSRGEGFPVIVIEGLDATGKTTLTEALRDTLNATLLKSPPQCLAPFRQRFDSEPPLIRRAFYALGNYITAAHIGKESQRAPVIVDRYWHSTAAYAIATAVGGRVENLPKPDSELYQWPEDLLKPNLVLLLTVSPEERLRRLRDRGQDKTVEEAELEINQLFRLKCCQLQGGEGAIVAYRSLWKRWWEEDQRETICVFCASITLRPRSHMYTDSSCEEIHIYV
;
A
#
# COMPACT_ATOMS: atom_id res chain seq x y z
N MET A 1 8.42 -18.16 -27.30
CA MET A 1 7.16 -18.95 -27.32
C MET A 1 7.06 -19.83 -26.06
N LEU A 2 7.15 -19.23 -24.86
CA LEU A 2 7.17 -19.95 -23.57
C LEU A 2 6.96 -18.96 -22.40
N LYS A 3 5.77 -18.33 -22.30
CA LYS A 3 5.40 -17.50 -21.12
C LYS A 3 3.92 -17.56 -20.70
N SER A 4 3.08 -18.47 -21.24
CA SER A 4 1.69 -18.68 -20.76
C SER A 4 1.60 -19.59 -19.52
N ALA A 5 2.41 -19.36 -18.49
CA ALA A 5 2.68 -20.34 -17.44
C ALA A 5 1.92 -20.14 -16.11
N MET A 6 1.41 -18.95 -15.76
CA MET A 6 1.01 -18.68 -14.36
C MET A 6 -0.40 -19.16 -13.94
N PHE A 7 -1.27 -19.53 -14.88
CA PHE A 7 -2.65 -19.97 -14.58
C PHE A 7 -3.09 -21.14 -15.48
N ARG A 8 -2.22 -22.16 -15.65
CA ARG A 8 -2.69 -23.44 -16.19
C ARG A 8 -3.50 -24.17 -15.12
N CYS A 9 -4.58 -24.84 -15.50
CA CYS A 9 -5.44 -25.64 -14.62
C CYS A 9 -4.63 -26.65 -13.74
N GLY A 10 -3.46 -27.11 -14.21
CA GLY A 10 -2.53 -27.95 -13.43
C GLY A 10 -1.81 -27.27 -12.26
N GLN A 11 -1.71 -25.93 -12.22
CA GLN A 11 -1.08 -25.16 -11.12
C GLN A 11 -2.09 -24.63 -10.09
N LEU A 12 -3.40 -24.80 -10.32
CA LEU A 12 -4.42 -24.34 -9.37
C LEU A 12 -4.36 -25.11 -8.04
N CYS A 13 -4.02 -26.40 -8.09
CA CYS A 13 -3.88 -27.25 -6.90
C CYS A 13 -2.69 -26.90 -6.00
N SER A 14 -1.68 -26.22 -6.54
CA SER A 14 -0.52 -25.75 -5.75
C SER A 14 -0.74 -24.39 -5.08
N ARG A 15 -1.92 -23.78 -5.28
CA ARG A 15 -2.24 -22.45 -4.76
C ARG A 15 -3.17 -22.53 -3.55
N VAL A 16 -2.97 -21.59 -2.63
CA VAL A 16 -3.91 -21.26 -1.58
C VAL A 16 -4.71 -20.05 -2.04
N PHE A 17 -6.01 -20.09 -1.81
CA PHE A 17 -6.95 -19.02 -2.10
C PHE A 17 -7.34 -18.36 -0.78
N ALA A 18 -7.42 -17.04 -0.77
CA ALA A 18 -7.89 -16.24 0.36
C ALA A 18 -9.03 -15.32 -0.10
N VAL A 19 -10.09 -15.25 0.71
CA VAL A 19 -11.23 -14.35 0.50
C VAL A 19 -11.36 -13.43 1.71
N GLU A 20 -11.33 -12.12 1.47
CA GLU A 20 -11.38 -11.07 2.49
C GLU A 20 -12.81 -10.51 2.58
N PHE A 21 -13.51 -10.79 3.69
CA PHE A 21 -14.89 -10.35 3.91
C PHE A 21 -14.99 -8.91 4.38
N ASP A 22 -14.19 -8.58 5.40
CA ASP A 22 -14.08 -7.24 5.93
C ASP A 22 -12.67 -6.99 6.46
N LEU A 23 -12.36 -5.72 6.78
CA LEU A 23 -11.04 -5.31 7.24
C LEU A 23 -10.71 -5.75 8.67
N ARG A 24 -11.65 -6.35 9.41
CA ARG A 24 -11.52 -6.69 10.83
C ARG A 24 -11.47 -8.18 11.09
N THR A 25 -11.94 -8.99 10.14
CA THR A 25 -11.99 -10.44 10.21
C THR A 25 -10.80 -11.05 9.52
N GLU A 26 -10.43 -12.25 9.96
CA GLU A 26 -9.39 -13.02 9.30
C GLU A 26 -9.90 -13.52 7.94
N PRO A 27 -9.07 -13.48 6.87
CA PRO A 27 -9.48 -14.02 5.58
C PRO A 27 -9.80 -15.51 5.69
N LEU A 28 -10.72 -15.98 4.87
CA LEU A 28 -10.98 -17.42 4.77
C LEU A 28 -10.08 -18.05 3.71
N TYR A 29 -9.35 -19.09 4.11
CA TYR A 29 -8.39 -19.78 3.26
C TYR A 29 -8.90 -21.14 2.78
N PHE A 30 -8.63 -21.48 1.52
CA PHE A 30 -8.91 -22.80 0.98
C PHE A 30 -7.90 -23.20 -0.12
N THR A 31 -7.79 -24.50 -0.38
CA THR A 31 -7.02 -25.09 -1.49
C THR A 31 -7.94 -25.90 -2.39
N LEU A 32 -7.37 -26.44 -3.48
CA LEU A 32 -8.10 -27.26 -4.44
C LEU A 32 -7.50 -28.66 -4.53
N SER A 33 -8.32 -29.69 -4.29
CA SER A 33 -7.93 -31.10 -4.37
C SER A 33 -8.70 -31.82 -5.48
N SER A 34 -8.11 -32.89 -6.01
CA SER A 34 -8.83 -33.83 -6.89
C SER A 34 -9.65 -34.86 -6.10
N THR A 35 -9.47 -34.94 -4.78
CA THR A 35 -10.29 -35.76 -3.89
C THR A 35 -11.39 -34.92 -3.23
N PRO A 36 -12.64 -35.44 -3.14
CA PRO A 36 -13.70 -34.79 -2.38
C PRO A 36 -13.31 -34.61 -0.91
N GLN A 37 -13.61 -33.44 -0.35
CA GLN A 37 -13.52 -33.18 1.08
C GLN A 37 -14.77 -32.47 1.58
N GLU A 38 -15.16 -32.77 2.81
CA GLU A 38 -16.27 -32.10 3.49
C GLU A 38 -15.85 -30.69 3.92
N LEU A 39 -16.69 -29.70 3.62
CA LEU A 39 -16.47 -28.34 4.08
C LEU A 39 -16.71 -28.24 5.59
N HIS A 40 -15.85 -27.52 6.30
CA HIS A 40 -16.11 -27.11 7.69
C HIS A 40 -17.12 -25.95 7.75
N HIS A 41 -17.69 -25.70 8.93
CA HIS A 41 -18.78 -24.74 9.15
C HIS A 41 -18.54 -23.35 8.52
N ALA A 42 -17.34 -22.77 8.66
CA ALA A 42 -17.04 -21.45 8.08
C ALA A 42 -17.06 -21.46 6.54
N HIS A 43 -16.52 -22.50 5.90
CA HIS A 43 -16.57 -22.67 4.45
C HIS A 43 -17.97 -23.01 3.96
N GLN A 44 -18.77 -23.75 4.74
CA GLN A 44 -20.18 -24.00 4.43
C GLN A 44 -20.99 -22.70 4.37
N GLN A 45 -20.67 -21.71 5.23
CA GLN A 45 -21.29 -20.38 5.18
C GLN A 45 -20.83 -19.57 3.96
N LEU A 46 -19.56 -19.66 3.57
CA LEU A 46 -19.09 -19.00 2.35
C LEU A 46 -19.75 -19.59 1.11
N PHE A 47 -19.69 -20.92 1.00
CA PHE A 47 -20.20 -21.70 -0.12
C PHE A 47 -21.64 -22.16 0.12
N GLY A 48 -22.47 -21.30 0.73
CA GLY A 48 -23.83 -21.59 1.18
C GLY A 48 -24.78 -22.12 0.10
N ASP A 49 -25.90 -22.70 0.52
CA ASP A 49 -26.87 -23.28 -0.39
C ASP A 49 -27.75 -22.20 -1.04
N GLY A 50 -27.85 -22.24 -2.37
CA GLY A 50 -28.81 -21.44 -3.16
C GLY A 50 -28.27 -20.18 -3.82
N GLU A 51 -27.05 -19.73 -3.49
CA GLU A 51 -26.43 -18.54 -4.10
C GLU A 51 -25.53 -18.92 -5.29
N LYS A 52 -25.44 -18.03 -6.27
CA LYS A 52 -24.49 -18.17 -7.39
C LYS A 52 -23.14 -17.62 -6.96
N LEU A 53 -22.10 -18.45 -7.02
CA LEU A 53 -20.77 -18.11 -6.54
C LEU A 53 -19.77 -18.11 -7.68
N PHE A 54 -19.01 -17.04 -7.77
CA PHE A 54 -17.98 -16.86 -8.77
C PHE A 54 -16.69 -16.33 -8.16
N SER A 55 -15.56 -16.65 -8.79
CA SER A 55 -14.33 -15.91 -8.55
C SER A 55 -13.69 -15.55 -9.87
N LEU A 56 -13.01 -14.41 -9.90
CA LEU A 56 -12.28 -13.97 -11.07
C LEU A 56 -10.88 -13.54 -10.69
N HIS A 57 -9.90 -13.87 -11.52
CA HIS A 57 -8.49 -13.58 -11.27
C HIS A 57 -7.87 -12.93 -12.50
N VAL A 58 -7.15 -11.84 -12.28
CA VAL A 58 -6.48 -11.11 -13.36
C VAL A 58 -5.09 -11.71 -13.58
N HIS A 59 -4.86 -12.26 -14.76
CA HIS A 59 -3.58 -12.79 -15.20
C HIS A 59 -3.11 -12.04 -16.44
N CYS A 60 -2.16 -11.12 -16.29
CA CYS A 60 -1.45 -10.53 -17.41
C CYS A 60 0.05 -10.64 -17.15
N ASP A 61 0.82 -10.87 -18.21
CA ASP A 61 2.29 -10.94 -18.16
C ASP A 61 2.89 -9.56 -17.88
N ASN A 62 2.23 -8.49 -18.32
CA ASN A 62 2.63 -7.12 -18.03
C ASN A 62 2.05 -6.66 -16.68
N ARG A 63 2.93 -6.22 -15.77
CA ARG A 63 2.56 -5.82 -14.39
C ARG A 63 1.68 -4.55 -14.34
N THR A 64 1.94 -3.57 -15.21
CA THR A 64 1.16 -2.32 -15.26
C THR A 64 -0.22 -2.55 -15.85
N GLU A 65 -0.31 -3.31 -16.93
CA GLU A 65 -1.59 -3.74 -17.50
C GLU A 65 -2.42 -4.57 -16.51
N LYS A 66 -1.77 -5.52 -15.80
CA LYS A 66 -2.41 -6.31 -14.74
C LYS A 66 -3.01 -5.41 -13.64
N ALA A 67 -2.24 -4.43 -13.16
CA ALA A 67 -2.67 -3.53 -12.09
C ALA A 67 -3.85 -2.63 -12.53
N ARG A 68 -3.82 -2.14 -13.77
CA ARG A 68 -4.89 -1.30 -14.34
C ARG A 68 -6.16 -2.11 -14.62
N THR A 69 -6.02 -3.28 -15.25
CA THR A 69 -7.14 -4.22 -15.48
C THR A 69 -7.83 -4.58 -14.17
N HIS A 70 -7.07 -4.84 -13.10
CA HIS A 70 -7.63 -5.10 -11.77
C HIS A 70 -8.43 -3.91 -11.23
N ALA A 71 -7.91 -2.68 -11.37
CA ALA A 71 -8.60 -1.47 -10.92
C ALA A 71 -9.87 -1.18 -11.74
N GLU A 72 -9.83 -1.37 -13.06
CA GLU A 72 -10.97 -1.23 -13.96
C GLU A 72 -12.08 -2.23 -13.62
N ILE A 73 -11.72 -3.50 -13.40
CA ILE A 73 -12.68 -4.53 -12.98
C ILE A 73 -13.28 -4.17 -11.62
N LYS A 74 -12.46 -3.76 -10.65
CA LYS A 74 -12.95 -3.32 -9.33
C LYS A 74 -14.01 -2.23 -9.47
N HIS A 75 -13.73 -1.21 -10.28
CA HIS A 75 -14.66 -0.11 -10.52
C HIS A 75 -15.96 -0.61 -11.17
N LYS A 76 -15.85 -1.42 -12.24
CA LYS A 76 -17.01 -1.98 -12.96
C LYS A 76 -17.90 -2.83 -12.06
N LEU A 77 -17.31 -3.70 -11.24
CA LEU A 77 -18.07 -4.53 -10.29
C LEU A 77 -18.75 -3.67 -9.22
N SER A 78 -18.05 -2.67 -8.68
CA SER A 78 -18.59 -1.77 -7.64
C SER A 78 -19.74 -0.92 -8.16
N ASP A 79 -19.65 -0.45 -9.41
CA ASP A 79 -20.68 0.38 -10.04
C ASP A 79 -21.93 -0.44 -10.43
N THR A 80 -21.72 -1.68 -10.91
CA THR A 80 -22.81 -2.46 -11.53
C THR A 80 -23.49 -3.44 -10.57
N LEU A 81 -22.79 -4.02 -9.60
CA LEU A 81 -23.28 -5.16 -8.80
C LEU A 81 -23.77 -4.80 -7.38
N SER A 82 -23.99 -3.52 -7.09
CA SER A 82 -24.03 -2.96 -5.72
C SER A 82 -25.23 -3.29 -4.82
N ARG A 83 -26.27 -3.99 -5.29
CA ARG A 83 -27.50 -4.22 -4.48
C ARG A 83 -27.74 -5.67 -4.06
N ASP A 84 -27.55 -6.62 -4.97
CA ASP A 84 -27.88 -8.04 -4.73
C ASP A 84 -26.66 -8.97 -4.85
N CYS A 85 -25.47 -8.41 -5.04
CA CYS A 85 -24.23 -9.17 -5.05
C CYS A 85 -23.24 -8.62 -4.01
N ASP A 86 -22.67 -9.53 -3.22
CA ASP A 86 -21.54 -9.19 -2.38
C ASP A 86 -20.25 -9.42 -3.19
N VAL A 87 -19.40 -8.40 -3.29
CA VAL A 87 -18.10 -8.48 -3.97
C VAL A 87 -16.99 -8.34 -2.93
N PHE A 88 -16.18 -9.39 -2.80
CA PHE A 88 -15.08 -9.50 -1.86
C PHE A 88 -13.74 -9.47 -2.60
N GLU A 89 -12.71 -8.92 -1.95
CA GLU A 89 -11.34 -9.05 -2.45
C GLU A 89 -10.90 -10.51 -2.30
N ALA A 90 -10.23 -11.02 -3.33
CA ALA A 90 -9.74 -12.40 -3.34
C ALA A 90 -8.32 -12.46 -3.87
N SER A 91 -7.56 -13.43 -3.38
CA SER A 91 -6.21 -13.68 -3.88
C SER A 91 -5.92 -15.17 -3.98
N ALA A 92 -5.06 -15.53 -4.93
CA ALA A 92 -4.51 -16.87 -5.09
C ALA A 92 -2.98 -16.77 -5.06
N PHE A 93 -2.31 -17.53 -4.20
CA PHE A 93 -0.87 -17.43 -3.99
C PHE A 93 -0.24 -18.80 -3.71
N ILE A 94 1.07 -18.89 -3.84
CA ILE A 94 1.84 -20.07 -3.43
C ILE A 94 2.57 -19.68 -2.14
N PRO A 95 2.31 -20.37 -1.01
CA PRO A 95 2.96 -20.06 0.26
C PRO A 95 4.48 -19.96 0.12
N ASN A 96 5.08 -18.94 0.73
CA ASN A 96 6.52 -18.69 0.75
C ASN A 96 7.19 -18.45 -0.62
N VAL A 97 6.42 -18.28 -1.70
CA VAL A 97 6.94 -17.92 -3.03
C VAL A 97 6.66 -16.46 -3.31
N LYS A 98 7.72 -15.64 -3.36
CA LYS A 98 7.64 -14.20 -3.70
C LYS A 98 7.00 -14.01 -5.09
N ASN A 99 6.24 -12.92 -5.26
CA ASN A 99 5.57 -12.57 -6.52
C ASN A 99 4.55 -13.60 -7.03
N SER A 100 4.12 -14.55 -6.18
CA SER A 100 3.15 -15.60 -6.57
C SER A 100 1.69 -15.14 -6.48
N VAL A 101 1.41 -14.00 -5.84
CA VAL A 101 0.05 -13.54 -5.56
C VAL A 101 -0.63 -13.06 -6.84
N VAL A 102 -1.82 -13.60 -7.06
CA VAL A 102 -2.75 -13.22 -8.13
C VAL A 102 -4.01 -12.66 -7.47
N LYS A 103 -4.20 -11.35 -7.60
CA LYS A 103 -5.38 -10.66 -7.07
C LYS A 103 -6.59 -10.85 -7.97
N GLY A 104 -7.77 -10.73 -7.38
CA GLY A 104 -9.04 -11.00 -8.01
C GLY A 104 -10.19 -10.64 -7.09
N PHE A 105 -11.38 -11.11 -7.46
CA PHE A 105 -12.59 -10.87 -6.68
C PHE A 105 -13.36 -12.18 -6.50
N PHE A 106 -14.00 -12.30 -5.35
CA PHE A 106 -14.98 -13.35 -5.08
C PHE A 106 -16.36 -12.70 -5.05
N ILE A 107 -17.31 -13.24 -5.81
CA ILE A 107 -18.63 -12.67 -6.01
C ILE A 107 -19.65 -13.68 -5.51
N ARG A 108 -20.50 -13.22 -4.61
CA ARG A 108 -21.69 -13.92 -4.16
C ARG A 108 -22.90 -13.20 -4.72
N ASP A 109 -23.55 -13.82 -5.68
CA ASP A 109 -24.77 -13.29 -6.29
C ASP A 109 -26.00 -13.97 -5.69
N LYS A 110 -26.81 -13.15 -5.01
CA LYS A 110 -28.09 -13.54 -4.37
C LYS A 110 -29.29 -13.27 -5.27
N SER A 111 -29.07 -12.65 -6.43
CA SER A 111 -30.12 -12.29 -7.36
C SER A 111 -30.62 -13.51 -8.14
N THR A 112 -31.87 -13.45 -8.57
CA THR A 112 -32.44 -14.40 -9.52
C THR A 112 -32.07 -14.05 -10.97
N THR A 113 -31.31 -12.96 -11.19
CA THR A 113 -30.97 -12.46 -12.52
C THR A 113 -29.71 -13.14 -13.07
N SER A 114 -29.42 -12.92 -14.35
CA SER A 114 -28.15 -13.32 -14.98
C SER A 114 -27.12 -12.19 -15.04
N LEU A 115 -27.38 -11.04 -14.40
CA LEU A 115 -26.56 -9.84 -14.56
C LEU A 115 -25.08 -10.08 -14.21
N SER A 116 -24.82 -10.76 -13.09
CA SER A 116 -23.45 -11.13 -12.67
C SER A 116 -22.77 -12.01 -13.71
N GLU A 117 -23.46 -13.03 -14.22
CA GLU A 117 -22.95 -13.93 -15.26
C GLU A 117 -22.67 -13.21 -16.56
N ASP A 118 -23.53 -12.29 -16.99
CA ASP A 118 -23.39 -11.56 -18.26
C ASP A 118 -22.20 -10.57 -18.19
N ILE A 119 -22.00 -9.92 -17.04
CA ILE A 119 -20.82 -9.09 -16.78
C ILE A 119 -19.56 -9.95 -16.76
N LEU A 120 -19.59 -11.09 -16.07
CA LEU A 120 -18.45 -12.00 -15.98
C LEU A 120 -18.09 -12.60 -17.33
N LYS A 121 -19.07 -12.97 -18.16
CA LYS A 121 -18.86 -13.43 -19.54
C LYS A 121 -18.20 -12.32 -20.38
N THR A 122 -18.65 -11.08 -20.22
CA THR A 122 -18.04 -9.92 -20.89
C THR A 122 -16.59 -9.72 -20.44
N LEU A 123 -16.30 -9.85 -19.14
CA LEU A 123 -14.94 -9.72 -18.60
C LEU A 123 -14.03 -10.88 -19.06
N GLN A 124 -14.56 -12.10 -19.13
CA GLN A 124 -13.84 -13.30 -19.58
C GLN A 124 -13.44 -13.24 -21.06
N GLN A 125 -14.11 -12.43 -21.90
CA GLN A 125 -13.69 -12.21 -23.28
C GLN A 125 -12.28 -11.58 -23.35
N SER A 126 -11.84 -10.91 -22.29
CA SER A 126 -10.45 -10.49 -22.15
C SER A 126 -9.55 -11.70 -21.94
N LYS A 127 -8.44 -11.76 -22.69
CA LYS A 127 -7.40 -12.79 -22.52
C LYS A 127 -6.70 -12.73 -21.16
N SER A 128 -6.92 -11.67 -20.39
CA SER A 128 -6.22 -11.38 -19.14
C SER A 128 -7.03 -11.73 -17.88
N VAL A 129 -8.21 -12.35 -18.03
CA VAL A 129 -9.12 -12.66 -16.91
C VAL A 129 -9.54 -14.13 -16.95
N CYS A 130 -9.35 -14.83 -15.84
CA CYS A 130 -9.92 -16.15 -15.61
C CYS A 130 -11.14 -16.02 -14.71
N VAL A 131 -12.25 -16.68 -15.09
CA VAL A 131 -13.48 -16.74 -14.29
C VAL A 131 -13.73 -18.19 -13.89
N PHE A 132 -14.17 -18.38 -12.65
CA PHE A 132 -14.52 -19.66 -12.06
C PHE A 132 -15.91 -19.57 -11.45
N SER A 133 -16.70 -20.63 -11.60
CA SER A 133 -17.93 -20.84 -10.84
C SER A 133 -17.74 -21.94 -9.81
N TYR A 134 -18.46 -21.85 -8.70
CA TYR A 134 -18.46 -22.87 -7.66
C TYR A 134 -19.78 -23.63 -7.70
N LYS A 135 -19.68 -24.97 -7.69
CA LYS A 135 -20.82 -25.89 -7.65
C LYS A 135 -20.78 -26.66 -6.34
N ARG A 136 -21.95 -27.02 -5.83
CA ARG A 136 -22.08 -27.72 -4.56
C ARG A 136 -23.05 -28.89 -4.69
N GLU A 137 -22.69 -29.99 -4.06
CA GLU A 137 -23.50 -31.20 -3.93
C GLU A 137 -23.35 -31.73 -2.49
N GLY A 138 -24.38 -31.55 -1.67
CA GLY A 138 -24.32 -31.87 -0.24
C GLY A 138 -23.28 -31.02 0.50
N GLN A 139 -22.29 -31.69 1.12
CA GLN A 139 -21.18 -31.05 1.84
C GLN A 139 -19.93 -30.82 0.99
N HIS A 140 -19.97 -31.19 -0.29
CA HIS A 140 -18.84 -31.06 -1.21
C HIS A 140 -19.04 -29.86 -2.13
N CYS A 141 -17.99 -29.07 -2.30
CA CYS A 141 -17.96 -27.97 -3.26
C CYS A 141 -16.77 -28.16 -4.20
N TRP A 142 -16.95 -27.85 -5.49
CA TRP A 142 -15.87 -27.82 -6.47
C TRP A 142 -15.90 -26.57 -7.32
N GLN A 143 -14.72 -26.19 -7.79
CA GLN A 143 -14.50 -25.08 -8.69
C GLN A 143 -14.53 -25.57 -10.15
N GLU A 144 -15.18 -24.80 -11.01
CA GLU A 144 -15.24 -25.02 -12.45
C GLU A 144 -14.74 -23.78 -13.18
N GLN A 145 -13.69 -23.94 -13.99
CA GLN A 145 -13.16 -22.85 -14.80
C GLN A 145 -14.03 -22.62 -16.03
N TRP A 146 -14.40 -21.38 -16.31
CA TRP A 146 -15.09 -21.04 -17.54
C TRP A 146 -14.10 -21.13 -18.72
N SER A 147 -14.47 -21.90 -19.74
CA SER A 147 -13.71 -22.04 -20.97
C SER A 147 -14.50 -21.46 -22.15
N PRO A 148 -13.87 -20.67 -23.03
CA PRO A 148 -14.50 -20.24 -24.28
C PRO A 148 -14.59 -21.37 -25.32
N VAL A 149 -13.83 -22.46 -25.14
CA VAL A 149 -13.87 -23.67 -25.98
C VAL A 149 -14.70 -24.74 -25.25
N SER A 150 -15.55 -25.47 -25.98
CA SER A 150 -16.46 -26.50 -25.46
C SER A 150 -15.82 -27.34 -24.34
N PRO A 151 -16.58 -27.65 -23.27
CA PRO A 151 -16.03 -28.36 -22.12
C PRO A 151 -15.39 -29.66 -22.56
N VAL A 152 -14.12 -29.87 -22.20
CA VAL A 152 -13.47 -31.17 -22.33
C VAL A 152 -14.11 -32.05 -21.25
N GLU A 153 -14.87 -33.06 -21.68
CA GLU A 153 -15.70 -33.94 -20.82
C GLU A 153 -14.90 -34.66 -19.72
N ASP A 154 -13.56 -34.67 -19.79
CA ASP A 154 -12.65 -35.36 -18.85
C ASP A 154 -11.89 -34.43 -17.88
N SER A 155 -12.36 -33.19 -17.64
CA SER A 155 -11.69 -32.35 -16.64
C SER A 155 -11.97 -32.86 -15.21
N VAL A 156 -10.92 -33.29 -14.51
CA VAL A 156 -11.01 -33.75 -13.11
C VAL A 156 -11.52 -32.61 -12.22
N ARG A 157 -12.66 -32.83 -11.55
CA ARG A 157 -13.24 -31.88 -10.59
C ARG A 157 -12.20 -31.44 -9.55
N LYS A 158 -12.19 -30.14 -9.24
CA LYS A 158 -11.28 -29.53 -8.26
C LYS A 158 -12.08 -29.11 -7.03
N TYR A 159 -12.12 -29.98 -6.03
CA TYR A 159 -12.86 -29.79 -4.80
C TYR A 159 -12.19 -28.77 -3.89
N VAL A 160 -13.01 -27.90 -3.31
CA VAL A 160 -12.59 -26.92 -2.30
C VAL A 160 -12.26 -27.66 -1.02
N THR A 161 -11.05 -27.44 -0.52
CA THR A 161 -10.55 -28.01 0.73
C THR A 161 -10.23 -26.87 1.70
N PRO A 162 -10.80 -26.84 2.92
CA PRO A 162 -10.43 -25.87 3.94
C PRO A 162 -8.91 -25.84 4.17
N ALA A 163 -8.34 -24.65 4.26
CA ALA A 163 -6.94 -24.46 4.59
C ALA A 163 -6.80 -23.67 5.90
N ALA A 164 -5.73 -23.94 6.65
CA ALA A 164 -5.39 -23.15 7.82
C ALA A 164 -5.03 -21.71 7.41
N ALA A 165 -5.17 -20.79 8.35
CA ALA A 165 -4.69 -19.42 8.19
C ALA A 165 -3.21 -19.40 7.80
N ALA A 166 -2.86 -18.51 6.87
CA ALA A 166 -1.47 -18.31 6.49
C ALA A 166 -0.71 -17.65 7.65
N GLU A 167 0.53 -18.06 7.90
CA GLU A 167 1.39 -17.42 8.92
C GLU A 167 1.59 -15.92 8.65
N HIS A 168 1.55 -15.53 7.37
CA HIS A 168 1.72 -14.17 6.91
C HIS A 168 0.63 -13.80 5.92
N HIS A 169 0.17 -12.54 5.98
CA HIS A 169 -0.80 -12.02 5.02
C HIS A 169 -0.24 -12.17 3.59
N PRO A 170 -1.01 -12.70 2.62
CA PRO A 170 -0.51 -13.02 1.28
C PRO A 170 0.10 -11.81 0.57
N SER A 171 -0.41 -10.60 0.79
CA SER A 171 0.13 -9.37 0.21
C SER A 171 1.62 -9.16 0.49
N THR A 172 2.14 -9.65 1.64
CA THR A 172 3.56 -9.53 2.01
C THR A 172 4.51 -10.15 0.97
N LEU A 173 4.04 -11.15 0.22
CA LEU A 173 4.80 -11.82 -0.84
C LEU A 173 5.04 -10.94 -2.08
N ASN A 174 4.29 -9.85 -2.23
CA ASN A 174 4.35 -8.94 -3.39
C ASN A 174 4.73 -7.50 -3.04
N ILE A 175 4.90 -7.12 -1.77
CA ILE A 175 5.18 -5.71 -1.40
C ILE A 175 6.45 -5.19 -2.07
N ARG A 176 7.51 -6.01 -2.08
CA ARG A 176 8.81 -5.63 -2.66
C ARG A 176 8.67 -5.41 -4.17
N ASN A 177 9.02 -4.22 -4.63
CA ASN A 177 8.98 -3.78 -6.02
C ASN A 177 7.58 -3.79 -6.68
N ALA A 178 6.50 -3.86 -5.87
CA ALA A 178 5.14 -3.60 -6.35
C ALA A 178 4.39 -2.56 -5.52
N ASP A 179 4.67 -2.49 -4.21
CA ASP A 179 4.12 -1.47 -3.31
C ASP A 179 5.23 -0.57 -2.74
N VAL A 180 6.39 -1.14 -2.43
CA VAL A 180 7.60 -0.42 -1.97
C VAL A 180 8.76 -0.73 -2.91
N TYR A 181 9.37 0.31 -3.47
CA TYR A 181 10.51 0.20 -4.37
C TYR A 181 11.81 0.41 -3.60
N TYR A 182 12.74 -0.54 -3.77
CA TYR A 182 14.07 -0.54 -3.12
C TYR A 182 15.20 -0.24 -4.11
N CYS A 183 14.85 0.05 -5.36
CA CYS A 183 15.77 0.44 -6.40
C CYS A 183 15.09 1.44 -7.33
N MET A 184 15.84 2.46 -7.75
CA MET A 184 15.34 3.49 -8.66
C MET A 184 14.91 2.88 -9.99
N ASN A 185 15.71 1.96 -10.54
CA ASN A 185 15.44 1.35 -11.85
C ASN A 185 14.09 0.64 -11.88
N GLU A 186 13.71 -0.06 -10.81
CA GLU A 186 12.42 -0.75 -10.73
C GLU A 186 11.23 0.24 -10.76
N ALA A 187 11.35 1.37 -10.08
CA ALA A 187 10.33 2.42 -10.12
C ALA A 187 10.31 3.13 -11.48
N TYR A 188 11.49 3.34 -12.08
CA TYR A 188 11.67 3.95 -13.39
C TYR A 188 11.01 3.10 -14.49
N GLU A 189 11.27 1.79 -14.50
CA GLU A 189 10.71 0.84 -15.45
C GLU A 189 9.18 0.82 -15.42
N VAL A 190 8.56 0.91 -14.24
CA VAL A 190 7.09 0.95 -14.11
C VAL A 190 6.50 2.17 -14.82
N LEU A 191 7.09 3.35 -14.65
CA LEU A 191 6.65 4.55 -15.36
C LEU A 191 6.99 4.46 -16.85
N GLN A 192 8.12 3.86 -17.21
CA GLN A 192 8.52 3.63 -18.60
C GLN A 192 7.52 2.74 -19.34
N GLU A 193 7.07 1.65 -18.72
CA GLU A 193 6.01 0.78 -19.24
C GLU A 193 4.68 1.53 -19.44
N CYS A 194 4.47 2.63 -18.72
CA CYS A 194 3.25 3.42 -18.78
C CYS A 194 3.33 4.60 -19.78
N THR A 195 4.46 4.85 -20.45
CA THR A 195 4.64 6.07 -21.26
C THR A 195 3.65 6.22 -22.42
N ASP A 196 3.14 5.11 -22.93
CA ASP A 196 2.18 5.10 -24.04
C ASP A 196 0.74 5.34 -23.58
N ILE A 197 0.49 5.17 -22.28
CA ILE A 197 -0.86 5.20 -21.69
C ILE A 197 -1.04 6.40 -20.75
N ILE A 198 0.04 6.83 -20.11
CA ILE A 198 0.10 7.95 -19.19
C ILE A 198 1.21 8.88 -19.71
N PRO A 199 0.88 9.84 -20.58
CA PRO A 199 1.87 10.74 -21.19
C PRO A 199 2.72 11.50 -20.17
N GLU A 200 2.15 11.84 -19.02
CA GLU A 200 2.84 12.50 -17.90
C GLU A 200 4.02 11.68 -17.38
N SER A 201 4.02 10.36 -17.58
CA SER A 201 5.16 9.51 -17.22
C SER A 201 6.43 9.92 -17.97
N LYS A 202 6.34 10.36 -19.24
CA LYS A 202 7.51 10.82 -20.01
C LYS A 202 8.13 12.06 -19.36
N GLU A 203 7.31 13.01 -18.92
CA GLU A 203 7.78 14.23 -18.26
C GLU A 203 8.40 13.94 -16.90
N VAL A 204 7.80 13.03 -16.11
CA VAL A 204 8.37 12.61 -14.82
C VAL A 204 9.72 11.92 -15.02
N LEU A 205 9.84 11.01 -15.98
CA LEU A 205 11.11 10.31 -16.26
C LEU A 205 12.20 11.28 -16.71
N LYS A 206 11.85 12.27 -17.54
CA LYS A 206 12.77 13.34 -17.92
C LYS A 206 13.27 14.13 -16.70
N LEU A 207 12.39 14.46 -15.76
CA LEU A 207 12.78 15.11 -14.50
C LEU A 207 13.71 14.24 -13.66
N VAL A 208 13.55 12.91 -13.68
CA VAL A 208 14.48 12.00 -13.00
C VAL A 208 15.85 12.05 -13.67
N ASP A 209 15.90 11.94 -15.00
CA ASP A 209 17.14 11.96 -15.79
C ASP A 209 17.94 13.24 -15.60
N GLU A 210 17.28 14.41 -15.61
CA GLU A 210 17.92 15.72 -15.39
C GLU A 210 18.57 15.86 -14.00
N GLN A 211 18.14 15.05 -13.01
CA GLN A 211 18.60 15.16 -11.63
C GLN A 211 19.68 14.15 -11.27
N LEU A 212 19.86 13.10 -12.08
CA LEU A 212 20.80 12.00 -11.84
C LEU A 212 22.29 12.40 -11.92
N GLU A 213 22.64 13.50 -12.58
CA GLU A 213 24.04 13.82 -12.90
C GLU A 213 24.89 14.47 -11.78
N LYS A 214 24.51 14.46 -10.49
CA LYS A 214 25.28 15.19 -9.47
C LYS A 214 25.67 14.33 -8.25
N SER A 215 26.98 14.02 -8.19
CA SER A 215 27.70 13.38 -7.06
C SER A 215 27.57 14.21 -5.77
N ARG A 216 27.37 13.62 -4.57
CA ARG A 216 28.20 12.72 -3.74
C ARG A 216 29.53 13.35 -3.29
N GLY A 217 29.44 14.25 -2.32
CA GLY A 217 30.52 14.65 -1.42
C GLY A 217 30.05 14.60 0.04
N GLU A 218 30.99 14.59 1.00
CA GLU A 218 30.68 14.75 2.43
C GLU A 218 30.11 16.15 2.67
N GLY A 219 28.79 16.24 2.72
CA GLY A 219 28.06 17.47 2.99
C GLY A 219 27.74 17.65 4.47
N PHE A 220 27.11 18.78 4.77
CA PHE A 220 26.42 19.04 6.01
C PHE A 220 25.37 17.96 6.33
N PRO A 221 25.00 17.80 7.62
CA PRO A 221 24.08 16.74 8.03
C PRO A 221 22.69 16.88 7.41
N VAL A 222 22.10 15.73 7.10
CA VAL A 222 20.75 15.55 6.58
C VAL A 222 19.85 14.98 7.67
N ILE A 223 18.80 15.71 8.02
CA ILE A 223 17.82 15.34 9.05
C ILE A 223 16.46 15.16 8.37
N VAL A 224 15.85 13.99 8.55
CA VAL A 224 14.48 13.73 8.08
C VAL A 224 13.52 13.83 9.24
N ILE A 225 12.44 14.60 9.06
CA ILE A 225 11.34 14.70 10.02
C ILE A 225 10.16 13.87 9.47
N GLU A 226 9.86 12.78 10.16
CA GLU A 226 8.74 11.88 9.85
C GLU A 226 7.60 12.08 10.84
N GLY A 227 6.40 11.64 10.46
CA GLY A 227 5.24 11.66 11.36
C GLY A 227 3.91 11.82 10.63
N LEU A 228 2.82 11.49 11.32
CA LEU A 228 1.47 11.64 10.75
C LEU A 228 1.04 13.10 10.62
N ASP A 229 -0.03 13.35 9.88
CA ASP A 229 -0.61 14.70 9.82
C ASP A 229 -1.10 15.15 11.19
N ALA A 230 -1.07 16.46 11.40
CA ALA A 230 -1.39 17.13 12.67
C ALA A 230 -0.48 16.80 13.87
N THR A 231 0.70 16.18 13.66
CA THR A 231 1.69 15.98 14.74
C THR A 231 2.53 17.22 15.04
N GLY A 232 2.45 18.29 14.23
CA GLY A 232 3.22 19.53 14.41
C GLY A 232 4.53 19.60 13.61
N LYS A 233 4.71 18.72 12.61
CA LYS A 233 5.92 18.69 11.75
C LYS A 233 6.27 20.05 11.15
N THR A 234 5.32 20.72 10.50
CA THR A 234 5.55 22.02 9.84
C THR A 234 6.12 23.06 10.81
N THR A 235 5.55 23.14 12.01
CA THR A 235 6.03 24.06 13.06
C THR A 235 7.47 23.71 13.48
N LEU A 236 7.78 22.42 13.65
CA LEU A 236 9.12 21.99 14.02
C LEU A 236 10.13 22.23 12.89
N THR A 237 9.79 21.88 11.65
CA THR A 237 10.69 21.99 10.51
C THR A 237 11.03 23.46 10.21
N GLU A 238 10.08 24.37 10.32
CA GLU A 238 10.32 25.81 10.19
C GLU A 238 11.22 26.34 11.32
N ALA A 239 10.94 25.98 12.57
CA ALA A 239 11.77 26.39 13.71
C ALA A 239 13.21 25.86 13.62
N LEU A 240 13.37 24.60 13.20
CA LEU A 240 14.69 23.99 12.99
C LEU A 240 15.43 24.62 11.81
N ARG A 241 14.73 24.93 10.73
CA ARG A 241 15.29 25.63 9.56
C ARG A 241 15.93 26.94 9.99
N ASP A 242 15.19 27.76 10.72
CA ASP A 242 15.63 29.09 11.14
C ASP A 242 16.77 29.02 12.17
N THR A 243 16.71 28.05 13.09
CA THR A 243 17.73 27.86 14.14
C THR A 243 19.05 27.35 13.58
N LEU A 244 19.01 26.41 12.63
CA LEU A 244 20.20 25.77 12.06
C LEU A 244 20.69 26.45 10.78
N ASN A 245 19.99 27.49 10.31
CA ASN A 245 20.17 28.07 8.98
C ASN A 245 20.21 26.98 7.88
N ALA A 246 19.30 26.00 8.03
CA ALA A 246 19.25 24.80 7.21
C ALA A 246 18.39 25.03 5.95
N THR A 247 18.62 24.24 4.91
CA THR A 247 17.72 24.16 3.76
C THR A 247 16.57 23.20 4.08
N LEU A 248 15.33 23.68 3.98
CA LEU A 248 14.14 22.83 4.12
C LEU A 248 13.68 22.31 2.76
N LEU A 249 13.71 20.99 2.59
CA LEU A 249 13.20 20.27 1.41
C LEU A 249 11.92 19.52 1.76
N LYS A 250 11.05 19.34 0.76
CA LYS A 250 9.81 18.56 0.87
C LYS A 250 9.88 17.32 -0.01
N SER A 251 9.28 16.21 0.42
CA SER A 251 9.08 15.03 -0.42
C SER A 251 7.58 14.68 -0.56
N PRO A 252 7.05 14.52 -1.79
CA PRO A 252 7.76 14.66 -3.07
C PRO A 252 8.04 16.13 -3.43
N PRO A 253 9.07 16.38 -4.25
CA PRO A 253 9.55 17.73 -4.55
C PRO A 253 8.55 18.54 -5.38
N GLN A 254 8.63 19.88 -5.32
CA GLN A 254 7.67 20.78 -5.95
C GLN A 254 7.55 20.59 -7.48
N CYS A 255 8.62 20.18 -8.15
CA CYS A 255 8.60 19.88 -9.58
C CYS A 255 7.62 18.74 -9.94
N LEU A 256 7.26 17.89 -8.98
CA LEU A 256 6.27 16.83 -9.17
C LEU A 256 4.83 17.23 -8.83
N ALA A 257 4.61 18.41 -8.25
CA ALA A 257 3.27 18.87 -7.86
C ALA A 257 2.24 18.82 -9.01
N PRO A 258 2.56 19.26 -10.25
CA PRO A 258 1.60 19.22 -11.36
C PRO A 258 1.11 17.82 -11.74
N PHE A 259 1.87 16.77 -11.41
CA PHE A 259 1.55 15.39 -11.80
C PHE A 259 0.81 14.62 -10.70
N ARG A 260 0.79 15.12 -9.46
CA ARG A 260 0.25 14.39 -8.30
C ARG A 260 -1.17 13.89 -8.51
N GLN A 261 -2.09 14.79 -8.91
CA GLN A 261 -3.50 14.45 -9.13
C GLN A 261 -3.65 13.31 -10.15
N ARG A 262 -2.82 13.31 -11.20
CA ARG A 262 -2.86 12.29 -12.26
C ARG A 262 -2.38 10.93 -11.76
N PHE A 263 -1.30 10.89 -10.99
CA PHE A 263 -0.75 9.63 -10.47
C PHE A 263 -1.49 9.11 -9.22
N ASP A 264 -2.14 9.97 -8.46
CA ASP A 264 -2.94 9.57 -7.30
C ASP A 264 -4.17 8.75 -7.68
N SER A 265 -4.73 8.98 -8.88
CA SER A 265 -5.85 8.22 -9.44
C SER A 265 -5.44 6.87 -10.04
N GLU A 266 -4.14 6.60 -10.19
CA GLU A 266 -3.64 5.34 -10.75
C GLU A 266 -3.60 4.20 -9.72
N PRO A 267 -3.56 2.93 -10.18
CA PRO A 267 -3.40 1.77 -9.30
C PRO A 267 -2.15 1.88 -8.42
N PRO A 268 -2.14 1.21 -7.24
CA PRO A 268 -1.03 1.27 -6.29
C PRO A 268 0.35 1.08 -6.93
N LEU A 269 0.53 0.12 -7.84
CA LEU A 269 1.81 -0.11 -8.52
C LEU A 269 2.39 1.18 -9.15
N ILE A 270 1.60 1.85 -9.98
CA ILE A 270 2.03 3.03 -10.74
C ILE A 270 2.17 4.24 -9.80
N ARG A 271 1.19 4.44 -8.92
CA ARG A 271 1.22 5.53 -7.94
C ARG A 271 2.45 5.44 -7.04
N ARG A 272 2.78 4.25 -6.55
CA ARG A 272 3.92 4.03 -5.65
C ARG A 272 5.25 4.21 -6.36
N ALA A 273 5.36 3.82 -7.63
CA ALA A 273 6.53 4.09 -8.45
C ALA A 273 6.76 5.60 -8.63
N PHE A 274 5.71 6.39 -8.87
CA PHE A 274 5.80 7.85 -8.94
C PHE A 274 6.36 8.47 -7.65
N TYR A 275 5.82 8.08 -6.48
CA TYR A 275 6.32 8.58 -5.19
C TYR A 275 7.74 8.09 -4.88
N ALA A 276 8.10 6.88 -5.29
CA ALA A 276 9.46 6.36 -5.14
C ALA A 276 10.46 7.19 -5.95
N LEU A 277 10.16 7.48 -7.22
CA LEU A 277 10.98 8.37 -8.06
C LEU A 277 11.06 9.78 -7.48
N GLY A 278 9.98 10.28 -6.86
CA GLY A 278 10.00 11.51 -6.07
C GLY A 278 11.06 11.50 -4.96
N ASN A 279 11.22 10.39 -4.24
CA ASN A 279 12.29 10.25 -3.24
C ASN A 279 13.69 10.27 -3.88
N TYR A 280 13.88 9.71 -5.07
CA TYR A 280 15.18 9.77 -5.77
C TYR A 280 15.50 11.18 -6.28
N ILE A 281 14.51 11.92 -6.79
CA ILE A 281 14.69 13.34 -7.12
C ILE A 281 15.03 14.16 -5.85
N THR A 282 14.31 13.91 -4.75
CA THR A 282 14.63 14.53 -3.46
C THR A 282 16.05 14.16 -3.01
N ALA A 283 16.50 12.92 -3.22
CA ALA A 283 17.88 12.50 -2.93
C ALA A 283 18.92 13.34 -3.68
N ALA A 284 18.67 13.60 -4.97
CA ALA A 284 19.54 14.45 -5.78
C ALA A 284 19.55 15.91 -5.28
N HIS A 285 18.41 16.44 -4.85
CA HIS A 285 18.35 17.77 -4.22
C HIS A 285 19.10 17.81 -2.88
N ILE A 286 18.91 16.80 -2.02
CA ILE A 286 19.66 16.66 -0.76
C ILE A 286 21.16 16.67 -1.05
N GLY A 287 21.63 15.90 -2.03
CA GLY A 287 23.05 15.83 -2.39
C GLY A 287 23.64 17.18 -2.80
N LYS A 288 22.86 18.04 -3.46
CA LYS A 288 23.28 19.40 -3.88
C LYS A 288 23.26 20.39 -2.72
N GLU A 289 22.16 20.43 -1.98
CA GLU A 289 21.94 21.41 -0.89
C GLU A 289 22.82 21.12 0.33
N SER A 290 23.08 19.84 0.62
CA SER A 290 23.96 19.42 1.70
C SER A 290 25.41 19.87 1.51
N GLN A 291 25.85 20.26 0.31
CA GLN A 291 27.18 20.85 0.14
C GLN A 291 27.28 22.27 0.72
N ARG A 292 26.15 22.93 1.00
CA ARG A 292 26.07 24.36 1.34
C ARG A 292 25.58 24.62 2.75
N ALA A 293 24.63 23.81 3.24
CA ALA A 293 24.02 23.97 4.56
C ALA A 293 23.43 22.63 5.05
N PRO A 294 23.16 22.47 6.36
CA PRO A 294 22.36 21.36 6.85
C PRO A 294 21.04 21.26 6.10
N VAL A 295 20.56 20.04 5.87
CA VAL A 295 19.31 19.81 5.13
C VAL A 295 18.28 19.18 6.05
N ILE A 296 17.10 19.79 6.11
CA ILE A 296 15.93 19.23 6.78
C ILE A 296 14.97 18.76 5.68
N VAL A 297 14.49 17.53 5.79
CA VAL A 297 13.54 16.95 4.82
C VAL A 297 12.23 16.65 5.54
N ASP A 298 11.14 17.29 5.12
CA ASP A 298 9.78 16.96 5.57
C ASP A 298 9.26 15.77 4.76
N ARG A 299 9.20 14.62 5.44
CA ARG A 299 8.90 13.28 4.90
C ARG A 299 9.92 12.79 3.89
N TYR A 300 10.25 11.51 3.94
CA TYR A 300 11.10 10.88 2.94
C TYR A 300 10.65 9.43 2.67
N TRP A 301 11.58 8.49 2.53
CA TRP A 301 11.25 7.11 2.20
C TRP A 301 10.33 6.43 3.21
N HIS A 302 10.53 6.65 4.52
CA HIS A 302 9.72 6.02 5.56
C HIS A 302 8.23 6.34 5.43
N SER A 303 7.89 7.59 5.08
CA SER A 303 6.50 7.96 4.78
C SER A 303 5.90 7.17 3.63
N THR A 304 6.64 7.00 2.54
CA THR A 304 6.17 6.24 1.39
C THR A 304 6.05 4.75 1.69
N ALA A 305 7.03 4.17 2.38
CA ALA A 305 7.08 2.75 2.72
C ALA A 305 6.01 2.36 3.76
N ALA A 306 5.86 3.15 4.82
CA ALA A 306 4.85 2.89 5.87
C ALA A 306 3.44 2.88 5.27
N TYR A 307 3.13 3.88 4.43
CA TYR A 307 1.82 3.97 3.79
C TYR A 307 1.60 2.82 2.81
N ALA A 308 2.60 2.50 1.98
CA ALA A 308 2.52 1.38 1.06
C ALA A 308 2.24 0.05 1.76
N ILE A 309 3.05 -0.31 2.77
CA ILE A 309 2.93 -1.55 3.54
C ILE A 309 1.56 -1.63 4.20
N ALA A 310 1.14 -0.58 4.92
CA ALA A 310 -0.15 -0.55 5.61
C ALA A 310 -1.33 -0.71 4.65
N THR A 311 -1.25 -0.09 3.46
CA THR A 311 -2.30 -0.24 2.44
C THR A 311 -2.30 -1.60 1.75
N ALA A 312 -1.12 -2.20 1.57
CA ALA A 312 -0.97 -3.48 0.86
C ALA A 312 -1.46 -4.66 1.69
N VAL A 313 -1.16 -4.68 2.99
CA VAL A 313 -1.65 -5.74 3.88
C VAL A 313 -3.12 -5.56 4.26
N GLY A 314 -3.57 -4.30 4.40
CA GLY A 314 -4.93 -4.01 4.80
C GLY A 314 -5.29 -4.52 6.20
N GLY A 315 -6.44 -4.06 6.69
CA GLY A 315 -7.07 -4.60 7.89
C GLY A 315 -6.27 -4.45 9.19
N ARG A 316 -5.97 -5.59 9.82
CA ARG A 316 -5.49 -5.70 11.20
C ARG A 316 -3.99 -5.42 11.31
N VAL A 317 -3.56 -4.94 12.48
CA VAL A 317 -2.13 -4.67 12.76
C VAL A 317 -1.30 -5.96 12.68
N GLU A 318 -1.88 -7.09 13.07
CA GLU A 318 -1.26 -8.41 12.98
C GLU A 318 -0.91 -8.86 11.55
N ASN A 319 -1.52 -8.25 10.53
CA ASN A 319 -1.21 -8.55 9.12
C ASN A 319 0.10 -7.89 8.65
N LEU A 320 0.66 -6.95 9.43
CA LEU A 320 1.91 -6.29 9.08
C LEU A 320 3.06 -7.29 9.07
N PRO A 321 4.08 -7.07 8.20
CA PRO A 321 5.32 -7.84 8.26
C PRO A 321 5.91 -7.85 9.67
N LYS A 322 6.54 -8.97 10.05
CA LYS A 322 7.29 -9.06 11.31
C LYS A 322 8.37 -7.96 11.36
N PRO A 323 8.72 -7.41 12.54
CA PRO A 323 9.66 -6.28 12.67
C PRO A 323 11.05 -6.52 12.07
N ASP A 324 11.48 -7.77 11.94
CA ASP A 324 12.74 -8.20 11.34
C ASP A 324 12.68 -8.41 9.82
N SER A 325 11.52 -8.17 9.20
CA SER A 325 11.31 -8.33 7.76
C SER A 325 12.23 -7.44 6.93
N GLU A 326 12.72 -7.98 5.80
CA GLU A 326 13.44 -7.23 4.77
C GLU A 326 12.63 -6.03 4.22
N LEU A 327 11.31 -6.04 4.42
CA LEU A 327 10.42 -4.97 3.98
C LEU A 327 10.57 -3.67 4.76
N TYR A 328 11.35 -3.68 5.84
CA TYR A 328 11.65 -2.50 6.64
C TYR A 328 13.06 -1.94 6.42
N GLN A 329 13.83 -2.54 5.50
CA GLN A 329 15.20 -2.13 5.21
C GLN A 329 15.26 -0.90 4.31
N TRP A 330 16.23 -0.02 4.56
CA TRP A 330 16.45 1.14 3.70
C TRP A 330 16.91 0.72 2.29
N PRO A 331 16.45 1.37 1.20
CA PRO A 331 16.93 1.08 -0.16
C PRO A 331 18.43 1.36 -0.30
N GLU A 332 19.20 0.40 -0.79
CA GLU A 332 20.67 0.49 -0.87
C GLU A 332 21.16 1.62 -1.78
N ASP A 333 20.40 1.96 -2.82
CA ASP A 333 20.75 2.98 -3.80
C ASP A 333 20.19 4.38 -3.46
N LEU A 334 19.35 4.50 -2.42
CA LEU A 334 18.78 5.76 -1.97
C LEU A 334 19.67 6.42 -0.91
N LEU A 335 19.87 7.74 -1.02
CA LEU A 335 20.66 8.52 -0.06
C LEU A 335 20.13 8.35 1.37
N LYS A 336 20.94 7.75 2.25
CA LYS A 336 20.59 7.56 3.67
C LYS A 336 20.80 8.88 4.44
N PRO A 337 19.81 9.37 5.18
CA PRO A 337 19.98 10.55 6.03
C PRO A 337 20.86 10.24 7.25
N ASN A 338 21.43 11.28 7.87
CA ASN A 338 22.22 11.15 9.10
C ASN A 338 21.35 10.95 10.33
N LEU A 339 20.12 11.50 10.32
CA LEU A 339 19.18 11.42 11.43
C LEU A 339 17.74 11.34 10.92
N VAL A 340 16.93 10.47 11.53
CA VAL A 340 15.49 10.39 11.29
C VAL A 340 14.74 10.59 12.60
N LEU A 341 13.96 11.67 12.69
CA LEU A 341 13.14 12.00 13.85
C LEU A 341 11.67 11.70 13.55
N LEU A 342 11.06 10.78 14.30
CA LEU A 342 9.64 10.48 14.19
C LEU A 342 8.84 11.30 15.20
N LEU A 343 8.03 12.24 14.71
CA LEU A 343 7.12 13.02 15.53
C LEU A 343 5.82 12.26 15.75
N THR A 344 5.52 12.00 17.01
CA THR A 344 4.27 11.38 17.45
C THR A 344 3.52 12.31 18.40
N VAL A 345 2.20 12.17 18.40
CA VAL A 345 1.30 12.83 19.34
C VAL A 345 0.20 11.82 19.68
N SER A 346 -0.49 11.99 20.82
CA SER A 346 -1.59 11.09 21.18
C SER A 346 -2.67 11.09 20.09
N PRO A 347 -3.34 9.94 19.83
CA PRO A 347 -4.43 9.88 18.87
C PRO A 347 -5.53 10.92 19.13
N GLU A 348 -5.85 11.17 20.40
CA GLU A 348 -6.89 12.11 20.84
C GLU A 348 -6.52 13.54 20.45
N GLU A 349 -5.28 13.95 20.70
CA GLU A 349 -4.77 15.27 20.37
C GLU A 349 -4.63 15.44 18.86
N ARG A 350 -4.21 14.38 18.15
CA ARG A 350 -4.18 14.38 16.68
C ARG A 350 -5.58 14.61 16.12
N LEU A 351 -6.59 13.90 16.62
CA LEU A 351 -7.98 14.06 16.22
C LEU A 351 -8.50 15.47 16.57
N ARG A 352 -8.16 16.00 17.75
CA ARG A 352 -8.51 17.38 18.14
C ARG A 352 -7.94 18.39 17.15
N ARG A 353 -6.63 18.33 16.87
CA ARG A 353 -5.96 19.22 15.91
C ARG A 353 -6.53 19.09 14.49
N LEU A 354 -6.97 17.89 14.09
CA LEU A 354 -7.64 17.69 12.80
C LEU A 354 -9.04 18.33 12.77
N ARG A 355 -9.77 18.33 13.88
CA ARG A 355 -11.09 18.99 14.01
C ARG A 355 -10.96 20.51 14.05
N ASP A 356 -9.99 21.03 14.78
CA ASP A 356 -9.80 22.47 15.01
C ASP A 356 -9.34 23.21 13.73
N ARG A 357 -8.80 22.50 12.74
CA ARG A 357 -8.43 23.02 11.40
C ARG A 357 -9.63 23.31 10.49
N GLY A 358 -10.78 23.67 11.07
CA GLY A 358 -12.12 23.67 10.44
C GLY A 358 -12.39 24.57 9.22
N GLN A 359 -11.45 25.32 8.65
CA GLN A 359 -11.58 26.07 7.38
C GLN A 359 -10.18 26.55 6.93
N ASP A 360 -9.95 26.61 5.61
CA ASP A 360 -8.68 26.84 4.89
C ASP A 360 -7.63 25.71 4.99
N LYS A 361 -7.87 24.67 4.17
CA LYS A 361 -6.90 23.62 3.88
C LYS A 361 -5.74 24.22 3.11
N THR A 362 -4.51 23.89 3.49
CA THR A 362 -3.35 24.20 2.65
C THR A 362 -3.46 23.47 1.31
N VAL A 363 -2.88 24.01 0.24
CA VAL A 363 -2.85 23.34 -1.09
C VAL A 363 -2.30 21.92 -0.97
N GLU A 364 -1.32 21.69 -0.10
CA GLU A 364 -0.78 20.36 0.21
C GLU A 364 -1.78 19.44 0.91
N GLU A 365 -2.67 19.97 1.75
CA GLU A 365 -3.77 19.21 2.39
C GLU A 365 -4.94 18.95 1.44
N ALA A 366 -5.24 19.86 0.52
CA ALA A 366 -6.23 19.64 -0.55
C ALA A 366 -5.72 18.60 -1.58
N GLU A 367 -4.41 18.57 -1.83
CA GLU A 367 -3.76 17.56 -2.69
C GLU A 367 -3.60 16.21 -1.98
N LEU A 368 -3.28 16.18 -0.67
CA LEU A 368 -3.31 14.95 0.13
C LEU A 368 -4.75 14.48 0.45
N GLU A 369 -5.76 15.34 0.29
CA GLU A 369 -7.18 14.97 0.31
C GLU A 369 -7.62 14.16 -0.91
N ILE A 370 -6.88 14.25 -2.02
CA ILE A 370 -7.05 13.38 -3.19
C ILE A 370 -6.56 11.96 -2.87
N ASN A 371 -5.68 11.78 -1.87
CA ASN A 371 -5.40 10.49 -1.22
C ASN A 371 -6.56 10.07 -0.27
N GLN A 372 -7.79 10.05 -0.81
CA GLN A 372 -9.07 9.73 -0.16
C GLN A 372 -9.06 8.47 0.73
N LEU A 373 -8.15 7.53 0.48
CA LEU A 373 -8.02 6.29 1.25
C LEU A 373 -7.59 6.49 2.71
N PHE A 374 -7.00 7.64 3.07
CA PHE A 374 -6.39 7.83 4.39
C PHE A 374 -7.39 8.26 5.48
N ARG A 375 -8.37 9.13 5.18
CA ARG A 375 -9.39 9.54 6.18
C ARG A 375 -10.31 8.38 6.58
N LEU A 376 -10.73 7.55 5.63
CA LEU A 376 -11.63 6.42 5.92
C LEU A 376 -10.94 5.29 6.70
N LYS A 377 -9.65 5.04 6.45
CA LYS A 377 -8.89 3.97 7.17
C LYS A 377 -8.23 4.43 8.48
N CYS A 378 -7.81 5.69 8.62
CA CYS A 378 -7.06 6.13 9.80
C CYS A 378 -7.88 6.90 10.84
N CYS A 379 -9.01 7.52 10.48
CA CYS A 379 -9.79 8.31 11.43
C CYS A 379 -10.93 7.53 12.10
N GLN A 380 -11.26 6.31 11.62
CA GLN A 380 -12.38 5.53 12.18
C GLN A 380 -12.08 4.05 12.47
N LEU A 381 -10.89 3.54 12.14
CA LEU A 381 -10.57 2.10 12.26
C LEU A 381 -9.08 1.90 12.60
N GLN A 382 -8.74 0.71 13.10
CA GLN A 382 -7.39 0.21 13.40
C GLN A 382 -6.33 0.42 12.27
N GLY A 383 -6.73 0.85 11.07
CA GLY A 383 -5.81 1.20 9.99
C GLY A 383 -4.87 2.39 10.28
N GLY A 384 -5.25 3.29 11.19
CA GLY A 384 -4.35 4.33 11.70
C GLY A 384 -3.22 3.76 12.55
N GLU A 385 -3.51 2.72 13.34
CA GLU A 385 -2.51 1.98 14.11
C GLU A 385 -1.57 1.24 13.17
N GLY A 386 -2.06 0.62 12.10
CA GLY A 386 -1.23 -0.10 11.14
C GLY A 386 -0.13 0.76 10.51
N ALA A 387 -0.45 1.99 10.10
CA ALA A 387 0.55 2.93 9.58
C ALA A 387 1.54 3.36 10.68
N ILE A 388 1.08 3.66 11.89
CA ILE A 388 1.95 4.03 13.03
C ILE A 388 2.88 2.87 13.40
N VAL A 389 2.36 1.65 13.44
CA VAL A 389 3.13 0.45 13.73
C VAL A 389 4.13 0.19 12.62
N ALA A 390 3.76 0.33 11.35
CA ALA A 390 4.69 0.27 10.23
C ALA A 390 5.80 1.34 10.35
N TYR A 391 5.44 2.59 10.68
CA TYR A 391 6.42 3.65 10.95
C TYR A 391 7.36 3.29 12.10
N ARG A 392 6.84 2.74 13.20
CA ARG A 392 7.64 2.31 14.36
C ARG A 392 8.55 1.14 14.00
N SER A 393 8.08 0.16 13.23
CA SER A 393 8.88 -0.97 12.77
C SER A 393 9.99 -0.52 11.83
N LEU A 394 9.68 0.35 10.86
CA LEU A 394 10.66 0.99 9.98
C LEU A 394 11.72 1.77 10.77
N TRP A 395 11.28 2.59 11.73
CA TRP A 395 12.18 3.39 12.56
C TRP A 395 13.05 2.52 13.47
N LYS A 396 12.45 1.50 14.10
CA LYS A 396 13.17 0.53 14.93
C LYS A 396 14.23 -0.22 14.11
N ARG A 397 13.88 -0.65 12.89
CA ARG A 397 14.81 -1.35 12.01
C ARG A 397 15.96 -0.44 11.58
N TRP A 398 15.67 0.81 11.20
CA TRP A 398 16.67 1.81 10.87
C TRP A 398 17.64 2.06 12.05
N TRP A 399 17.11 2.11 13.28
CA TRP A 399 17.91 2.26 14.49
C TRP A 399 18.83 1.07 14.76
N GLU A 400 18.31 -0.16 14.66
CA GLU A 400 19.09 -1.39 14.90
C GLU A 400 20.24 -1.57 13.89
N GLU A 401 20.05 -1.13 12.65
CA GLU A 401 21.05 -1.22 11.58
C GLU A 401 22.15 -0.15 11.66
N ASP A 402 21.90 1.02 12.27
CA ASP A 402 22.85 2.13 12.18
C ASP A 402 23.87 2.23 13.32
N GLN A 403 23.69 1.58 14.48
CA GLN A 403 24.66 1.46 15.61
C GLN A 403 25.50 2.73 15.94
N ARG A 404 25.06 3.93 15.54
CA ARG A 404 25.69 5.21 15.86
C ARG A 404 24.88 5.86 16.98
N GLU A 405 25.57 6.36 18.00
CA GLU A 405 25.00 7.10 19.13
C GLU A 405 24.06 8.21 18.63
N THR A 406 22.75 7.93 18.62
CA THR A 406 21.76 8.84 18.06
C THR A 406 20.75 9.20 19.15
N ILE A 407 20.53 10.50 19.37
CA ILE A 407 19.70 11.00 20.46
C ILE A 407 18.23 10.74 20.14
N CYS A 408 17.54 10.01 21.01
CA CYS A 408 16.08 9.97 21.02
C CYS A 408 15.56 11.31 21.55
N VAL A 409 15.33 12.29 20.67
CA VAL A 409 14.68 13.55 21.06
C VAL A 409 13.18 13.31 21.14
N PHE A 410 12.70 12.84 22.29
CA PHE A 410 11.34 13.16 22.71
C PHE A 410 11.28 14.68 22.82
N CYS A 411 10.56 15.34 21.92
CA CYS A 411 10.56 16.79 21.86
C CYS A 411 9.90 17.33 23.14
N ALA A 412 10.76 17.75 24.07
CA ALA A 412 10.45 18.78 25.04
C ALA A 412 9.96 20.03 24.30
N SER A 413 8.99 20.73 24.90
CA SER A 413 8.52 22.02 24.41
C SER A 413 9.69 23.01 24.32
N ILE A 414 10.07 23.41 23.09
CA ILE A 414 10.87 24.63 22.89
C ILE A 414 9.88 25.80 22.96
N THR A 415 9.79 26.44 24.12
CA THR A 415 9.02 27.68 24.27
C THR A 415 9.86 28.87 23.78
N LEU A 416 9.65 29.30 22.54
CA LEU A 416 10.10 30.63 22.11
C LEU A 416 9.20 31.68 22.78
N ARG A 417 9.65 32.29 23.88
CA ARG A 417 8.93 33.42 24.50
C ARG A 417 9.14 34.69 23.67
N PRO A 418 8.09 35.41 23.26
CA PRO A 418 8.19 36.84 22.98
C PRO A 418 8.39 37.58 24.32
N ARG A 419 9.26 38.59 24.33
CA ARG A 419 9.35 39.51 25.46
C ARG A 419 8.03 40.28 25.61
N SER A 420 7.53 40.26 26.84
CA SER A 420 6.69 41.25 27.52
C SER A 420 5.16 41.07 27.56
N HIS A 421 4.70 40.98 28.82
CA HIS A 421 3.43 41.36 29.45
C HIS A 421 2.40 40.28 29.81
N MET A 422 2.13 40.26 31.13
CA MET A 422 1.34 39.35 31.95
C MET A 422 -0.11 39.24 31.50
N TYR A 423 -0.61 38.01 31.39
CA TYR A 423 -1.86 37.61 32.03
C TYR A 423 -1.74 36.14 32.44
N THR A 424 -2.09 35.88 33.69
CA THR A 424 -2.09 34.57 34.35
C THR A 424 -3.31 33.77 33.92
N ASP A 425 -3.12 32.62 33.28
CA ASP A 425 -4.09 31.53 33.36
C ASP A 425 -3.36 30.19 33.42
N SER A 426 -3.78 29.36 34.35
CA SER A 426 -3.06 28.21 34.89
C SER A 426 -3.51 26.92 34.23
N SER A 427 -2.74 26.45 33.25
CA SER A 427 -2.70 25.04 32.82
C SER A 427 -1.33 24.74 32.18
N CYS A 428 -0.28 24.71 33.00
CA CYS A 428 1.02 24.19 32.59
C CYS A 428 1.01 22.67 32.79
N GLU A 429 0.89 21.91 31.70
CA GLU A 429 1.15 20.47 31.71
C GLU A 429 2.67 20.24 31.79
N GLU A 430 3.13 19.75 32.95
CA GLU A 430 4.48 19.23 33.15
C GLU A 430 4.63 17.90 32.41
N ILE A 431 5.67 17.77 31.58
CA ILE A 431 6.06 16.52 30.95
C ILE A 431 7.49 16.20 31.42
N HIS A 432 7.60 15.13 32.22
CA HIS A 432 8.88 14.66 32.75
C HIS A 432 9.68 13.87 31.71
N ILE A 433 10.99 14.11 31.68
CA ILE A 433 11.98 13.41 30.86
C ILE A 433 12.83 12.56 31.79
N TYR A 434 12.92 11.26 31.52
CA TYR A 434 13.93 10.39 32.13
C TYR A 434 14.98 10.05 31.09
N VAL A 435 16.25 10.29 31.44
CA VAL A 435 17.46 10.01 30.66
C VAL A 435 17.78 8.53 30.71
#